data_AF-A0A327VME1-F1
#
_entry.id   AF-A0A327VME1-F1
#
_cell.length_a   1.000
_cell.length_b   1.000
_cell.length_c   1.000
_cell.angle_alpha   90.00
_cell.angle_beta   90.00
_cell.angle_gamma   90.00
#
_symmetry.space_group_name_H-M   'P 1'
#
loop_
_entity.id
_entity.type
_entity.pdbx_description
1 polymer ?
#
loop_
_entity_poly.entity_id
_entity_poly.type
_entity_poly.pdbx_seq_one_letter_code
_entity_poly.pdbx_strand_id
1 'polypeptide(L)'
;MLREAKINRIKVCEAFESNYFFKPHEESDNIYLNAADLKALEEFDLSGNTRLERACDLFLPGNYTGLRFSDYSRLTSEHIQDNLITIQQTKTGGRVVIPEKQLLKLRKRAALPSCRKHQIR
;
A
#
# COMPACT_ATOMS: atom_id res chain seq x y z
N MET A 1 -2.50 14.07 -18.67
CA MET A 1 -1.69 15.31 -18.50
C MET A 1 -2.17 16.40 -19.45
N LEU A 2 -1.98 17.71 -19.20
CA LEU A 2 -2.49 18.79 -20.08
C LEU A 2 -1.86 18.78 -21.49
N ARG A 3 -0.56 18.48 -21.60
CA ARG A 3 0.13 18.29 -22.90
C ARG A 3 -0.44 17.12 -23.70
N GLU A 4 -0.72 16.01 -23.02
CA GLU A 4 -1.29 14.79 -23.61
C GLU A 4 -2.74 15.00 -24.07
N ALA A 5 -3.53 15.78 -23.32
CA ALA A 5 -4.87 16.18 -23.73
C ALA A 5 -4.86 17.01 -25.03
N LYS A 6 -3.89 17.92 -25.19
CA LYS A 6 -3.69 18.70 -26.42
C LYS A 6 -3.32 17.80 -27.62
N ILE A 7 -2.44 16.80 -27.40
CA ILE A 7 -2.08 15.79 -28.43
C ILE A 7 -3.31 14.99 -28.86
N ASN A 8 -4.15 14.59 -27.91
CA ASN A 8 -5.41 13.87 -28.15
C ASN A 8 -6.55 14.77 -28.64
N ARG A 9 -6.27 16.02 -29.03
CA ARG A 9 -7.24 17.02 -29.54
C ARG A 9 -8.41 17.32 -28.59
N ILE A 10 -8.20 17.10 -27.29
CA ILE A 10 -9.15 17.50 -26.25
C ILE A 10 -8.96 19.00 -26.04
N LYS A 11 -10.07 19.75 -25.92
CA LYS A 11 -10.01 21.20 -25.64
C LYS A 11 -9.37 21.42 -24.26
N VAL A 12 -8.24 22.13 -24.22
CA VAL A 12 -7.51 22.48 -23.01
C VAL A 12 -7.31 23.99 -22.95
N CYS A 13 -7.28 24.57 -21.74
CA CYS A 13 -7.00 25.99 -21.53
C CYS A 13 -5.54 26.28 -21.86
N GLU A 14 -5.26 27.19 -22.80
CA GLU A 14 -3.91 27.51 -23.31
C GLU A 14 -2.96 28.10 -22.25
N ALA A 15 -3.49 28.58 -21.12
CA ALA A 15 -2.71 29.15 -20.03
C ALA A 15 -1.60 28.22 -19.49
N PHE A 16 -1.73 26.90 -19.67
CA PHE A 16 -0.72 25.92 -19.26
C PHE A 16 0.60 25.96 -20.06
N GLU A 17 0.61 26.64 -21.21
CA GLU A 17 1.83 26.86 -22.01
C GLU A 17 2.55 28.15 -21.64
N SER A 18 1.91 29.00 -20.81
CA SER A 18 2.53 30.24 -20.36
C SER A 18 3.69 29.96 -19.41
N ASN A 19 4.70 30.84 -19.44
CA ASN A 19 5.82 30.80 -18.49
C ASN A 19 5.37 31.05 -17.03
N TYR A 20 4.16 31.58 -16.83
CA TYR A 20 3.53 31.73 -15.51
C TYR A 20 2.97 30.41 -14.96
N PHE A 21 2.74 29.41 -15.82
CA PHE A 21 2.28 28.09 -15.40
C PHE A 21 3.47 27.27 -14.91
N PHE A 22 3.74 27.38 -13.62
CA PHE A 22 4.78 26.62 -12.95
C PHE A 22 4.24 25.31 -12.39
N LYS A 23 4.94 24.21 -12.66
CA LYS A 23 4.72 22.93 -11.98
C LYS A 23 5.65 22.90 -10.76
N PRO A 24 5.15 23.00 -9.52
CA PRO A 24 6.00 22.86 -8.34
C PRO A 24 6.72 21.52 -8.39
N HIS A 25 8.05 21.60 -8.35
CA HIS A 25 8.94 20.47 -8.17
C HIS A 25 9.49 20.57 -6.77
N GLU A 26 9.18 19.58 -5.94
CA GLU A 26 9.72 19.47 -4.59
C GLU A 26 10.69 18.30 -4.61
N GLU A 27 11.93 18.54 -4.19
CA GLU A 27 12.83 17.44 -3.85
C GLU A 27 12.30 16.79 -2.58
N SER A 28 11.82 15.57 -2.71
CA SER A 28 11.27 14.82 -1.59
C SER A 28 12.33 13.89 -1.03
N ASP A 29 12.77 14.19 0.19
CA ASP A 29 13.50 13.23 1.02
C ASP A 29 12.54 12.11 1.41
N ASN A 30 12.64 11.00 0.71
CA ASN A 30 11.82 9.84 1.00
C ASN A 30 12.58 8.96 2.01
N ILE A 31 12.08 8.91 3.24
CA ILE A 31 12.58 8.02 4.28
C ILE A 31 11.90 6.65 4.10
N TYR A 32 12.70 5.58 4.10
CA TYR A 32 12.22 4.21 3.93
C TYR A 32 12.74 3.32 5.05
N LEU A 33 12.00 2.26 5.35
CA LEU A 33 12.44 1.22 6.28
C LEU A 33 13.36 0.24 5.56
N ASN A 34 14.47 -0.10 6.20
CA ASN A 34 15.35 -1.19 5.76
C ASN A 34 14.93 -2.52 6.42
N ALA A 35 15.56 -3.62 5.99
CA ALA A 35 15.25 -4.94 6.54
C ALA A 35 15.62 -5.09 8.03
N ALA A 36 16.63 -4.36 8.51
CA ALA A 36 17.02 -4.36 9.91
C ALA A 36 15.97 -3.65 10.78
N ASP A 37 15.40 -2.54 10.29
CA ASP A 37 14.34 -1.80 10.97
C ASP A 37 13.06 -2.65 11.10
N LEU A 38 12.69 -3.37 10.04
CA LEU A 38 11.55 -4.29 10.06
C LEU A 38 11.76 -5.44 11.05
N LYS A 39 12.99 -5.97 11.13
CA LYS A 39 13.34 -7.00 12.10
C LYS A 39 13.28 -6.47 13.54
N ALA A 40 13.77 -5.25 13.77
CA ALA A 40 13.67 -4.61 15.08
C ALA A 40 12.20 -4.43 15.51
N LEU A 41 11.30 -4.07 14.59
CA LEU A 41 9.86 -4.00 14.84
C LEU A 41 9.23 -5.36 15.16
N GLU A 42 9.68 -6.44 14.52
CA GLU A 42 9.19 -7.80 14.78
C GLU A 42 9.59 -8.31 16.19
N GLU A 43 10.78 -7.92 16.66
CA GLU A 43 11.33 -8.30 17.96
C GLU A 43 10.90 -7.38 19.10
N PHE A 44 10.33 -6.21 18.80
CA PHE A 44 9.93 -5.23 19.80
C PHE A 44 8.72 -5.70 20.63
N ASP A 45 8.84 -5.61 21.96
CA ASP A 45 7.75 -6.00 22.86
C ASP A 45 6.70 -4.88 22.98
N LEU A 46 5.50 -5.18 22.50
CA LEU A 46 4.33 -4.30 22.54
C LEU A 46 3.21 -4.82 23.45
N SER A 47 3.50 -5.83 24.28
CA SER A 47 2.52 -6.47 25.17
C SER A 47 1.78 -5.48 26.10
N GLY A 48 2.43 -4.37 26.47
CA GLY A 48 1.82 -3.30 27.27
C GLY A 48 0.84 -2.40 26.51
N ASN A 49 0.69 -2.53 25.20
CA ASN A 49 -0.19 -1.69 24.38
C ASN A 49 -0.80 -2.45 23.20
N THR A 50 -1.96 -3.06 23.42
CA THR A 50 -2.71 -3.82 22.41
C THR A 50 -3.04 -3.03 21.14
N ARG A 51 -3.12 -1.69 21.21
CA ARG A 51 -3.37 -0.86 20.03
C ARG A 51 -2.15 -0.85 19.10
N LEU A 52 -0.95 -0.74 19.67
CA LEU A 52 0.31 -0.75 18.90
C LEU A 52 0.64 -2.15 18.40
N GLU A 53 0.37 -3.17 19.21
CA GLU A 53 0.50 -4.57 18.81
C GLU A 53 -0.32 -4.86 17.55
N ARG A 54 -1.61 -4.50 17.54
CA ARG A 54 -2.48 -4.63 16.35
C ARG A 54 -1.99 -3.84 15.15
N ALA A 55 -1.41 -2.65 15.38
CA ALA A 55 -0.86 -1.85 14.30
C ALA A 55 0.36 -2.54 13.67
N CYS A 56 1.25 -3.12 14.48
CA CYS A 56 2.41 -3.87 13.99
C CYS A 56 2.02 -5.18 13.29
N ASP A 57 1.03 -5.90 13.82
CA ASP A 57 0.48 -7.11 13.19
C ASP A 57 -0.09 -6.83 11.81
N LEU A 58 -0.61 -5.63 11.57
CA LEU A 58 -1.09 -5.19 10.26
C LEU A 58 0.02 -4.63 9.38
N PHE A 59 0.97 -3.91 9.97
CA PHE A 59 2.00 -3.18 9.26
C PHE A 59 3.08 -4.10 8.68
N LEU A 60 3.58 -5.07 9.48
CA LEU A 60 4.66 -5.96 9.04
C LEU A 60 4.28 -6.77 7.79
N PRO A 61 3.11 -7.44 7.71
CA PRO A 61 2.73 -8.18 6.49
C PRO A 61 2.50 -7.25 5.29
N GLY A 62 2.02 -6.02 5.50
CA GLY A 62 1.91 -5.02 4.44
C GLY A 62 3.26 -4.68 3.81
N ASN A 63 4.31 -4.54 4.64
CA ASN A 63 5.66 -4.30 4.15
C ASN A 63 6.25 -5.51 3.43
N TYR A 64 6.01 -6.73 3.94
CA TYR A 64 6.52 -7.95 3.30
C TYR A 64 5.85 -8.23 1.94
N THR A 65 4.55 -7.95 1.81
CA THR A 65 3.82 -8.13 0.55
C THR A 65 4.07 -7.00 -0.46
N GLY A 66 4.55 -5.84 -0.02
CA GLY A 66 4.77 -4.68 -0.88
C GLY A 66 3.49 -4.11 -1.50
N LEU A 67 2.32 -4.49 -0.97
CA LEU A 67 1.04 -3.99 -1.44
C LEU A 67 0.77 -2.60 -0.88
N ARG A 68 0.12 -1.76 -1.69
CA ARG A 68 -0.40 -0.48 -1.21
C ARG A 68 -1.46 -0.75 -0.16
N PHE A 69 -1.55 0.13 0.85
CA PHE A 69 -2.52 0.00 1.94
C PHE A 69 -3.94 -0.30 1.44
N SER A 70 -4.41 0.42 0.42
CA SER A 70 -5.75 0.21 -0.17
C SER A 70 -5.95 -1.18 -0.76
N ASP A 71 -4.92 -1.76 -1.38
CA ASP A 71 -4.99 -3.10 -1.97
C ASP A 71 -4.84 -4.16 -0.86
N TYR A 72 -3.93 -3.93 0.08
CA TYR A 72 -3.71 -4.79 1.25
C TYR A 72 -4.97 -4.91 2.13
N SER A 73 -5.66 -3.80 2.43
CA SER A 73 -6.90 -3.80 3.23
C SER A 73 -8.08 -4.51 2.56
N ARG A 74 -7.99 -4.79 1.26
CA ARG A 74 -8.99 -5.57 0.51
C ARG A 74 -8.69 -7.05 0.46
N LEU A 75 -7.53 -7.49 0.94
CA LEU A 75 -7.18 -8.90 0.97
C LEU A 75 -8.20 -9.68 1.83
N THR A 76 -8.71 -10.73 1.23
CA THR A 76 -9.60 -11.72 1.86
C THR A 76 -9.03 -13.11 1.59
N SER A 77 -9.48 -14.12 2.33
CA SER A 77 -9.03 -15.50 2.14
C SER A 77 -9.20 -16.03 0.71
N GLU A 78 -10.16 -15.49 -0.05
CA GLU A 78 -10.40 -15.83 -1.46
C GLU A 78 -9.22 -15.51 -2.39
N HIS A 79 -8.42 -14.50 -2.00
CA HIS A 79 -7.23 -14.09 -2.76
C HIS A 79 -6.03 -15.01 -2.49
N ILE A 80 -6.13 -15.94 -1.53
CA ILE A 80 -5.05 -16.83 -1.11
C ILE A 80 -5.36 -18.23 -1.62
N GLN A 81 -4.58 -18.71 -2.58
CA GLN A 81 -4.72 -20.05 -3.17
C GLN A 81 -3.32 -20.65 -3.37
N ASP A 82 -3.14 -21.92 -3.01
CA ASP A 82 -1.88 -22.66 -3.20
C ASP A 82 -0.62 -21.97 -2.64
N ASN A 83 -0.74 -21.31 -1.48
CA ASN A 83 0.31 -20.48 -0.88
C ASN A 83 0.73 -19.28 -1.75
N LEU A 84 -0.17 -18.77 -2.60
CA LEU A 84 0.00 -17.59 -3.41
C LEU A 84 -1.14 -16.60 -3.14
N ILE A 85 -0.79 -15.33 -3.00
CA ILE A 85 -1.72 -14.21 -2.91
C ILE A 85 -1.86 -13.62 -4.30
N THR A 86 -3.05 -13.68 -4.87
CA THR A 86 -3.36 -13.09 -6.17
C THR A 86 -4.35 -11.95 -6.00
N ILE A 87 -3.95 -10.73 -6.33
CA ILE A 87 -4.82 -9.54 -6.23
C ILE A 87 -4.66 -8.63 -7.46
N GLN A 88 -5.76 -8.01 -7.87
CA GLN A 88 -5.75 -6.97 -8.88
C GLN A 88 -5.61 -5.59 -8.21
N GLN A 89 -4.55 -4.86 -8.55
CA GLN A 89 -4.27 -3.54 -7.99
C GLN A 89 -5.30 -2.52 -8.47
N THR A 90 -5.82 -1.72 -7.55
CA THR A 90 -6.87 -0.73 -7.85
C THR A 90 -6.35 0.40 -8.76
N LYS A 91 -5.14 0.89 -8.48
CA LYS A 91 -4.60 2.10 -9.11
C LYS A 91 -4.06 1.85 -10.52
N THR A 92 -3.41 0.71 -10.73
CA THR A 92 -2.71 0.36 -11.98
C THR A 92 -3.47 -0.67 -12.80
N GLY A 93 -4.46 -1.37 -12.21
CA GLY A 93 -5.23 -2.44 -12.86
C GLY A 93 -4.48 -3.76 -13.05
N GLY A 94 -3.18 -3.80 -12.77
CA GLY A 94 -2.33 -4.98 -12.94
C GLY A 94 -2.62 -6.07 -11.91
N ARG A 95 -2.55 -7.33 -12.34
CA ARG A 95 -2.62 -8.50 -11.47
C ARG A 95 -1.23 -8.81 -10.91
N VAL A 96 -1.13 -8.97 -9.60
CA VAL A 96 0.11 -9.33 -8.90
C VAL A 96 -0.08 -10.66 -8.18
N VAL A 97 0.95 -11.50 -8.23
CA VAL A 97 1.01 -12.81 -7.57
C VAL A 97 2.19 -12.79 -6.59
N ILE A 98 1.93 -13.03 -5.31
CA ILE A 98 2.91 -12.92 -4.22
C ILE A 98 2.93 -14.23 -3.43
N PRO A 99 4.10 -14.84 -3.16
CA PRO A 99 4.17 -16.03 -2.30
C PRO A 99 3.71 -15.78 -0.85
N GLU A 100 2.80 -16.60 -0.32
CA GLU A 100 2.26 -16.53 1.06
C GLU A 100 3.35 -16.75 2.12
N LYS A 101 4.48 -17.37 1.78
CA LYS A 101 5.61 -17.57 2.72
C LYS A 101 6.06 -16.26 3.39
N GLN A 102 5.84 -15.13 2.73
CA GLN A 102 6.11 -13.80 3.28
C GLN A 102 5.09 -13.35 4.36
N LEU A 103 3.88 -13.90 4.36
CA LEU A 103 2.79 -13.61 5.30
C LEU A 103 2.78 -14.57 6.52
N LEU A 104 3.26 -15.80 6.33
CA LEU A 104 3.04 -16.92 7.27
C LEU A 104 3.79 -16.83 8.61
N LYS A 105 4.83 -15.98 8.72
CA LYS A 105 5.63 -15.88 9.95
C LYS A 105 4.88 -15.25 11.13
N LEU A 106 3.86 -14.43 10.87
CA LEU A 106 3.20 -13.59 11.89
C LEU A 106 1.76 -14.00 12.23
N ARG A 107 1.16 -14.96 11.51
CA ARG A 107 -0.18 -15.54 11.80
C ARG A 107 -0.30 -16.19 13.20
N LYS A 108 0.77 -16.25 13.98
CA LYS A 108 0.78 -16.83 15.34
C LYS A 108 0.27 -15.87 16.43
N ARG A 109 0.16 -14.56 16.19
CA ARG A 109 -0.18 -13.57 17.25
C ARG A 109 -1.59 -12.97 17.18
N ALA A 110 -2.18 -12.80 15.99
CA ALA A 110 -3.56 -12.34 15.88
C ALA A 110 -4.24 -12.79 14.58
N ALA A 111 -5.56 -13.03 14.65
CA ALA A 111 -6.40 -13.18 13.48
C ALA A 111 -6.37 -11.87 12.67
N LEU A 112 -6.22 -11.97 11.35
CA LEU A 112 -6.33 -10.82 10.43
C LEU A 112 -7.57 -10.00 10.81
N PRO A 113 -7.43 -8.71 11.16
CA PRO A 113 -8.57 -7.93 11.56
C PRO A 113 -9.47 -7.79 10.34
N SER A 114 -10.71 -8.25 10.45
CA SER A 114 -11.74 -7.93 9.47
C SER A 114 -11.87 -6.42 9.46
N CYS A 115 -11.45 -5.76 8.37
CA CYS A 115 -11.71 -4.34 8.19
C CYS A 115 -13.23 -4.13 8.34
N ARG A 116 -13.67 -3.55 9.45
CA ARG A 116 -15.03 -3.03 9.55
C ARG A 116 -15.14 -2.00 8.44
N LYS A 117 -15.93 -2.31 7.41
CA LYS A 117 -16.26 -1.40 6.32
C LYS A 117 -16.70 -0.10 6.98
N HIS A 118 -15.84 0.92 6.99
CA HIS A 118 -16.27 2.25 7.34
C HIS A 118 -17.20 2.65 6.21
N GLN A 119 -18.50 2.61 6.50
CA GLN A 119 -19.54 3.21 5.70
C GLN A 119 -19.24 4.70 5.71
N ILE A 120 -18.49 5.16 4.71
CA ILE A 120 -18.37 6.58 4.41
C ILE A 120 -19.78 6.99 3.99
N ARG A 121 -20.43 7.77 4.86
CA ARG A 121 -21.66 8.51 4.55
C ARG A 121 -21.31 9.72 3.71
#